data_AF-A0A166LDW1-F1
#
_entry.id   AF-A0A166LDW1-F1
#
_cell.length_a   1.000
_cell.length_b   1.000
_cell.length_c   1.000
_cell.angle_alpha   90.00
_cell.angle_beta   90.00
_cell.angle_gamma   90.00
#
_symmetry.space_group_name_H-M   'P 1'
#
loop_
_entity.id
_entity.type
_entity.pdbx_description
1 polymer ?
#
loop_
_entity_poly.entity_id
_entity_poly.type
_entity_poly.pdbx_seq_one_letter_code
_entity_poly.pdbx_strand_id
1 'polypeptide(L)'
;MNERHAPDLLPAQQVLLAGLLDHIHRQTDTVQTLRADPSSSEEDHFRIMLVQTEIERVKFIVRSYVRTRLFKIEKYARFITMNEELQMRMTATEQEHARRHADLTDEHFFSSVLQSLPPPQRALDEEFDLVPAMIAGPDLNRAVIARARSDCPALEYPNGKTGTFSKGNVVLTPYNVVERLVEEGFAELV
;
A
#
# COMPACT_ATOMS: atom_id res chain seq x y z
N MET A 1 -8.76 -0.05 -0.82
CA MET A 1 -9.00 -1.49 -1.04
C MET A 1 -7.86 -2.11 -1.85
N ASN A 2 -7.55 -1.61 -3.05
CA ASN A 2 -6.47 -2.13 -3.90
C ASN A 2 -5.13 -2.36 -3.16
N GLU A 3 -4.65 -1.35 -2.43
CA GLU A 3 -3.40 -1.47 -1.66
C GLU A 3 -3.40 -2.66 -0.68
N ARG A 4 -4.54 -3.08 -0.15
CA ARG A 4 -4.62 -4.23 0.77
C ARG A 4 -4.49 -5.57 0.04
N HIS A 5 -4.96 -5.65 -1.20
CA HIS A 5 -5.06 -6.89 -1.95
C HIS A 5 -3.95 -7.05 -3.00
N ALA A 6 -3.25 -5.97 -3.37
CA ALA A 6 -2.09 -6.02 -4.22
C ALA A 6 -0.89 -6.68 -3.50
N PRO A 7 -0.13 -7.57 -4.15
CA PRO A 7 1.06 -8.20 -3.57
C PRO A 7 2.26 -7.24 -3.45
N ASP A 8 2.31 -6.23 -4.30
CA ASP A 8 3.36 -5.21 -4.45
C ASP A 8 2.88 -3.83 -3.95
N LEU A 9 3.71 -2.80 -4.10
CA LEU A 9 3.40 -1.45 -3.64
C LEU A 9 2.86 -0.60 -4.79
N LEU A 10 1.60 -0.17 -4.68
CA LEU A 10 0.96 0.68 -5.69
C LEU A 10 1.50 2.13 -5.64
N PRO A 11 1.31 2.94 -6.69
CA PRO A 11 1.66 4.36 -6.69
C PRO A 11 1.01 5.14 -5.54
N ALA A 12 1.83 5.88 -4.78
CA ALA A 12 1.38 6.72 -3.67
C ALA A 12 0.43 7.83 -4.15
N GLN A 13 -0.76 7.89 -3.55
CA GLN A 13 -1.76 8.91 -3.84
C GLN A 13 -1.53 10.19 -3.02
N GLN A 14 -0.36 10.82 -3.19
CA GLN A 14 0.12 11.91 -2.32
C GLN A 14 -0.83 13.12 -2.29
N VAL A 15 -1.25 13.58 -3.46
CA VAL A 15 -2.14 14.75 -3.59
C VAL A 15 -3.50 14.48 -2.93
N LEU A 16 -4.07 13.30 -3.17
CA LEU A 16 -5.34 12.89 -2.56
C LEU A 16 -5.22 12.78 -1.04
N LEU A 17 -4.15 12.14 -0.55
CA LEU A 17 -3.92 11.95 0.88
C LEU A 17 -3.72 13.30 1.59
N ALA A 18 -2.93 14.21 1.02
CA ALA A 18 -2.74 15.55 1.55
C ALA A 18 -4.07 16.31 1.64
N GLY A 19 -4.86 16.29 0.57
CA GLY A 19 -6.19 16.90 0.57
C GLY A 19 -7.11 16.32 1.65
N LEU A 20 -7.17 14.98 1.78
CA LEU A 20 -7.98 14.34 2.82
C LEU A 20 -7.54 14.73 4.23
N LEU A 21 -6.24 14.79 4.51
CA LEU A 21 -5.71 15.21 5.80
C LEU A 21 -6.07 16.67 6.11
N ASP A 22 -5.96 17.57 5.14
CA ASP A 22 -6.39 18.97 5.28
C ASP A 22 -7.89 19.09 5.58
N HIS A 23 -8.72 18.32 4.88
CA HIS A 23 -10.17 18.27 5.14
C HIS A 23 -10.48 17.76 6.55
N ILE A 24 -9.81 16.68 6.99
CA ILE A 24 -9.96 16.14 8.34
C ILE A 24 -9.56 17.18 9.39
N HIS A 25 -8.46 17.90 9.20
CA HIS A 25 -8.02 18.94 10.13
C HIS A 25 -9.05 20.07 10.23
N ARG A 26 -9.46 20.68 9.10
CA ARG A 26 -10.45 21.77 9.10
C ARG A 26 -11.78 21.36 9.72
N GLN A 27 -12.26 20.15 9.42
CA GLN A 27 -13.52 19.65 10.00
C GLN A 27 -13.37 19.37 11.50
N THR A 28 -12.22 18.88 11.94
CA THR A 28 -11.93 18.66 13.37
C THR A 28 -11.94 20.00 14.12
N ASP A 29 -11.28 21.03 13.60
CA ASP A 29 -11.24 22.36 14.22
C ASP A 29 -12.63 23.01 14.27
N THR A 30 -13.42 22.85 13.21
CA THR A 30 -14.81 23.33 13.15
C THR A 30 -15.67 22.65 14.20
N VAL A 31 -15.57 21.32 14.33
CA VAL A 31 -16.28 20.54 15.34
C VAL A 31 -15.88 20.95 16.75
N GLN A 32 -14.59 21.20 17.00
CA GLN A 32 -14.11 21.66 18.30
C GLN A 32 -14.67 23.05 18.65
N THR A 33 -14.71 23.96 17.68
CA THR A 33 -15.24 25.32 17.87
C THR A 33 -16.74 25.28 18.17
N LEU A 34 -17.52 24.51 17.40
CA LEU A 34 -18.96 24.38 17.60
C LEU A 34 -19.32 23.70 18.93
N ARG A 35 -18.47 22.80 19.43
CA ARG A 35 -18.64 22.18 20.76
C ARG A 35 -18.36 23.13 21.92
N ALA A 36 -17.51 24.13 21.71
CA ALA A 36 -17.16 25.09 22.73
C ALA A 36 -18.23 26.19 22.90
N ASP A 37 -19.19 26.28 21.97
CA ASP A 37 -20.27 27.27 22.02
C ASP A 37 -21.33 26.87 23.06
N PRO A 38 -21.47 27.60 24.18
CA PRO A 38 -22.47 27.28 25.21
C PRO A 38 -23.91 27.56 24.77
N SER A 39 -24.13 28.17 23.60
CA SER A 39 -25.46 28.46 23.05
C SER A 39 -25.96 27.40 22.05
N SER A 40 -25.20 26.34 21.80
CA SER A 40 -25.58 25.29 20.85
C SER A 40 -26.80 24.49 21.32
N SER A 41 -27.75 24.25 20.41
CA SER A 41 -28.96 23.48 20.70
C SER A 41 -28.70 21.96 20.80
N GLU A 42 -29.66 21.19 21.31
CA GLU A 42 -29.60 19.72 21.29
C GLU A 42 -29.52 19.16 19.85
N GLU A 43 -30.19 19.80 18.90
CA GLU A 43 -30.10 19.43 17.48
C GLU A 43 -28.68 19.65 16.93
N ASP A 44 -28.01 20.73 17.34
CA ASP A 44 -26.63 21.01 16.95
C ASP A 44 -25.68 19.97 17.55
N HIS A 45 -25.87 19.58 18.81
CA HIS A 45 -25.11 18.50 19.43
C HIS A 45 -25.24 17.17 18.65
N PHE A 46 -26.45 16.83 18.20
CA PHE A 46 -26.67 15.64 17.38
C PHE A 46 -25.94 15.73 16.03
N ARG A 47 -26.02 16.86 15.34
CA ARG A 47 -25.30 17.09 14.07
C ARG A 47 -23.78 17.02 14.26
N ILE A 48 -23.27 17.63 15.32
CA ILE A 48 -21.85 17.58 15.69
C ILE A 48 -21.39 16.13 15.93
N MET A 49 -22.19 15.31 16.61
CA MET A 49 -21.89 13.90 16.85
C MET A 49 -21.81 13.10 15.55
N LEU A 50 -22.74 13.34 14.61
CA LEU A 50 -22.70 12.70 13.29
C LEU A 50 -21.43 13.06 12.51
N VAL A 51 -21.06 14.35 12.49
CA VAL A 51 -19.84 14.80 11.81
C VAL A 51 -18.60 14.20 12.47
N GLN A 52 -18.52 14.17 13.80
CA GLN A 52 -17.39 13.56 14.51
C GLN A 52 -17.25 12.08 14.19
N THR A 53 -18.38 11.35 14.14
CA THR A 53 -18.39 9.93 13.78
C THR A 53 -17.84 9.72 12.37
N GLU A 54 -18.22 10.57 11.42
CA GLU A 54 -17.71 10.49 10.05
C GLU A 54 -16.21 10.81 9.97
N ILE A 55 -15.73 11.82 10.69
CA ILE A 55 -14.29 12.14 10.78
C ILE A 55 -13.50 10.90 11.24
N GLU A 56 -13.99 10.19 12.28
CA GLU A 56 -13.29 9.00 12.76
C GLU A 56 -13.33 7.83 11.76
N ARG A 57 -14.41 7.68 10.99
CA ARG A 57 -14.48 6.70 9.89
C ARG A 57 -13.45 7.00 8.80
N VAL A 58 -13.33 8.26 8.39
CA VAL A 58 -12.32 8.66 7.38
C VAL A 58 -10.90 8.49 7.93
N LYS A 59 -10.62 8.91 9.17
CA LYS A 59 -9.32 8.67 9.82
C LYS A 59 -8.98 7.19 9.88
N PHE A 60 -9.94 6.32 10.17
CA PHE A 60 -9.74 4.88 10.16
C PHE A 60 -9.29 4.37 8.79
N ILE A 61 -9.95 4.80 7.71
CA ILE A 61 -9.58 4.42 6.34
C ILE A 61 -8.17 4.90 5.99
N VAL A 62 -7.84 6.16 6.30
CA VAL A 62 -6.51 6.73 6.06
C VAL A 62 -5.43 5.95 6.83
N ARG A 63 -5.66 5.68 8.13
CA ARG A 63 -4.74 4.87 8.94
C ARG A 63 -4.57 3.46 8.38
N SER A 64 -5.65 2.84 7.90
CA SER A 64 -5.60 1.51 7.29
C SER A 64 -4.77 1.50 6.00
N TYR A 65 -4.90 2.53 5.15
CA TYR A 65 -4.10 2.68 3.94
C TYR A 65 -2.61 2.82 4.27
N VAL A 66 -2.25 3.78 5.12
CA VAL A 66 -0.84 4.05 5.48
C VAL A 66 -0.20 2.83 6.16
N ARG A 67 -0.90 2.18 7.11
CA ARG A 67 -0.38 0.96 7.76
C ARG A 67 -0.14 -0.18 6.78
N THR A 68 -1.01 -0.34 5.79
CA THR A 68 -0.85 -1.38 4.76
C THR A 68 0.39 -1.11 3.91
N ARG A 69 0.62 0.15 3.53
CA ARG A 69 1.82 0.55 2.79
C ARG A 69 3.08 0.34 3.62
N LEU A 70 3.11 0.83 4.85
CA LEU A 70 4.24 0.64 5.76
C LEU A 70 4.58 -0.84 5.95
N PHE A 71 3.58 -1.70 6.14
CA PHE A 71 3.78 -3.14 6.24
C PHE A 71 4.50 -3.72 4.99
N LYS A 72 4.10 -3.31 3.78
CA LYS A 72 4.77 -3.76 2.55
C LYS A 72 6.16 -3.17 2.41
N ILE A 73 6.34 -1.91 2.76
CA ILE A 73 7.62 -1.21 2.71
C ILE A 73 8.63 -1.90 3.63
N GLU A 74 8.25 -2.21 4.86
CA GLU A 74 9.11 -2.91 5.82
C GLU A 74 9.42 -4.33 5.35
N LYS A 75 8.38 -5.05 4.88
CA LYS A 75 8.54 -6.42 4.36
C LYS A 75 9.50 -6.51 3.18
N TYR A 76 9.53 -5.50 2.32
CA TYR A 76 10.30 -5.47 1.08
C TYR A 76 11.41 -4.40 1.07
N ALA A 77 11.86 -3.94 2.23
CA ALA A 77 12.72 -2.75 2.35
C ALA A 77 14.02 -2.84 1.52
N ARG A 78 14.71 -3.98 1.58
CA ARG A 78 15.91 -4.23 0.78
C ARG A 78 15.64 -4.27 -0.71
N PHE A 79 14.59 -4.99 -1.11
CA PHE A 79 14.16 -5.08 -2.52
C PHE A 79 13.82 -3.69 -3.08
N ILE A 80 13.10 -2.88 -2.31
CA ILE A 80 12.74 -1.50 -2.68
C ILE A 80 13.98 -0.63 -2.83
N THR A 81 14.96 -0.75 -1.92
CA THR A 81 16.18 0.07 -1.95
C THR A 81 17.03 -0.21 -3.20
N MET A 82 16.95 -1.41 -3.77
CA MET A 82 17.63 -1.79 -5.01
C MET A 82 16.81 -1.51 -6.28
N ASN A 83 15.51 -1.22 -6.16
CA ASN A 83 14.60 -1.04 -7.29
C ASN A 83 14.14 0.41 -7.44
N GLU A 84 14.69 1.12 -8.43
CA GLU A 84 14.38 2.54 -8.68
C GLU A 84 12.91 2.77 -9.06
N GLU A 85 12.29 1.84 -9.80
CA GLU A 85 10.89 1.97 -10.23
C GLU A 85 9.94 1.97 -9.03
N LEU A 86 10.17 1.08 -8.05
CA LEU A 86 9.38 1.05 -6.82
C LEU A 86 9.62 2.30 -5.96
N GLN A 87 10.83 2.84 -5.95
CA GLN A 87 11.10 4.10 -5.25
C GLN A 87 10.28 5.25 -5.84
N MET A 88 10.09 5.31 -7.16
CA MET A 88 9.25 6.33 -7.80
C MET A 88 7.77 6.24 -7.39
N ARG A 89 7.30 5.05 -6.98
CA ARG A 89 5.92 4.83 -6.49
C ARG A 89 5.71 5.28 -5.04
N MET A 90 6.76 5.77 -4.36
CA MET A 90 6.75 6.10 -2.92
C MET A 90 6.86 7.60 -2.64
N THR A 91 6.41 8.00 -1.46
CA THR A 91 6.70 9.34 -0.93
C THR A 91 8.15 9.44 -0.45
N ALA A 92 8.70 10.66 -0.39
CA ALA A 92 10.06 10.88 0.13
C ALA A 92 10.23 10.35 1.57
N THR A 93 9.20 10.51 2.41
CA THR A 93 9.19 9.99 3.79
C THR A 93 9.15 8.47 3.85
N GLU A 94 8.43 7.84 2.92
CA GLU A 94 8.38 6.37 2.81
C GLU A 94 9.73 5.81 2.31
N GLN A 95 10.37 6.46 1.33
CA GLN A 95 11.69 6.06 0.84
C GLN A 95 12.74 6.13 1.94
N GLU A 96 12.73 7.22 2.71
CA GLU A 96 13.62 7.40 3.85
C GLU A 96 13.37 6.37 4.96
N HIS A 97 12.10 6.02 5.21
CA HIS A 97 11.76 4.93 6.14
C HIS A 97 12.28 3.58 5.66
N ALA A 98 12.13 3.27 4.37
CA ALA A 98 12.60 2.01 3.78
C ALA A 98 14.12 1.84 3.92
N ARG A 99 14.90 2.89 3.61
CA ARG A 99 16.37 2.88 3.74
C ARG A 99 16.80 2.65 5.18
N ARG A 100 16.28 3.45 6.11
CA ARG A 100 16.57 3.30 7.54
C ARG A 100 16.17 1.92 8.08
N HIS A 101 15.04 1.39 7.65
CA HIS A 101 14.59 0.07 8.07
C HIS A 101 15.49 -1.06 7.54
N ALA A 102 15.93 -0.96 6.28
CA ALA A 102 16.90 -1.89 5.71
C ALA A 102 18.22 -1.82 6.51
N ASP A 103 18.82 -0.65 6.66
CA ASP A 103 20.10 -0.48 7.37
C ASP A 103 20.04 -1.03 8.81
N LEU A 104 18.97 -0.72 9.56
CA LEU A 104 18.78 -1.22 10.92
C LEU A 104 18.66 -2.75 10.97
N THR A 105 17.99 -3.34 10.00
CA THR A 105 17.81 -4.80 9.92
C THR A 105 19.13 -5.48 9.59
N ASP A 106 19.90 -4.89 8.68
CA ASP A 106 21.22 -5.35 8.24
C ASP A 106 22.23 -5.32 9.40
N GLU A 107 22.28 -4.22 10.13
CA GLU A 107 23.11 -4.07 11.33
C GLU A 107 22.69 -5.06 12.43
N HIS A 108 21.38 -5.23 12.62
CA HIS A 108 20.86 -6.18 13.60
C HIS A 108 21.23 -7.63 13.27
N PHE A 109 21.08 -8.06 12.03
CA PHE A 109 21.49 -9.39 11.60
C PHE A 109 23.01 -9.58 11.71
N PHE A 110 23.77 -8.56 11.31
CA PHE A 110 25.22 -8.61 11.39
C PHE A 110 25.71 -8.79 12.83
N SER A 111 25.23 -7.94 13.73
CA SER A 111 25.61 -7.95 15.15
C SER A 111 25.11 -9.21 15.88
N SER A 112 23.95 -9.74 15.51
CA SER A 112 23.35 -10.89 16.21
C SER A 112 23.92 -12.24 15.76
N VAL A 113 24.18 -12.42 14.47
CA VAL A 113 24.53 -13.74 13.90
C VAL A 113 25.71 -13.66 12.92
N LEU A 114 25.66 -12.77 11.93
CA LEU A 114 26.57 -12.88 10.77
C LEU A 114 28.03 -12.62 11.10
N GLN A 115 28.33 -11.77 12.10
CA GLN A 115 29.71 -11.50 12.51
C GLN A 115 30.44 -12.77 12.98
N SER A 116 29.70 -13.76 13.49
CA SER A 116 30.22 -15.04 13.96
C SER A 116 30.40 -16.08 12.84
N LEU A 117 29.85 -15.82 11.65
CA LEU A 117 29.94 -16.72 10.50
C LEU A 117 31.26 -16.50 9.71
N PRO A 118 31.71 -17.50 8.94
CA PRO A 118 32.78 -17.32 7.96
C PRO A 118 32.45 -16.20 6.96
N PRO A 119 33.45 -15.45 6.45
CA PRO A 119 33.23 -14.35 5.49
C PRO A 119 32.28 -14.66 4.30
N PRO A 120 32.35 -15.83 3.63
CA PRO A 120 31.45 -16.13 2.50
C PRO A 120 30.01 -16.44 2.91
N GLN A 121 29.65 -16.39 4.20
CA GLN A 121 28.28 -16.63 4.69
C GLN A 121 27.69 -15.39 5.37
N ARG A 122 28.36 -14.24 5.25
CA ARG A 122 27.91 -12.98 5.88
C ARG A 122 27.06 -12.12 4.96
N ALA A 123 27.16 -12.33 3.65
CA ALA A 123 26.37 -11.61 2.69
C ALA A 123 24.91 -12.06 2.77
N LEU A 124 24.00 -11.16 2.41
CA LEU A 124 22.55 -11.36 2.55
C LEU A 124 21.79 -11.06 1.25
N ASP A 125 22.54 -11.02 0.16
CA ASP A 125 22.15 -10.71 -1.21
C ASP A 125 22.76 -11.74 -2.19
N GLU A 126 23.27 -12.85 -1.68
CA GLU A 126 23.79 -13.93 -2.50
C GLU A 126 22.64 -14.65 -3.22
N GLU A 127 22.78 -14.78 -4.54
CA GLU A 127 21.88 -15.58 -5.36
C GLU A 127 22.52 -16.94 -5.62
N PHE A 128 21.78 -18.00 -5.30
CA PHE A 128 22.19 -19.38 -5.57
C PHE A 128 21.21 -20.02 -6.54
N ASP A 129 21.74 -20.72 -7.54
CA ASP A 129 20.91 -21.51 -8.43
C ASP A 129 20.08 -22.52 -7.63
N LEU A 130 18.80 -22.64 -7.99
CA LEU A 130 17.82 -23.55 -7.37
C LEU A 130 17.42 -23.21 -5.91
N VAL A 131 17.87 -22.08 -5.36
CA VAL A 131 17.43 -21.55 -4.06
C VAL A 131 16.68 -20.22 -4.28
N PRO A 132 15.58 -19.95 -3.56
CA PRO A 132 14.95 -18.63 -3.63
C PRO A 132 15.92 -17.51 -3.26
N ALA A 133 15.81 -16.37 -3.94
CA ALA A 133 16.61 -15.19 -3.64
C ALA A 133 16.50 -14.81 -2.15
N MET A 134 17.63 -14.47 -1.53
CA MET A 134 17.68 -14.07 -0.12
C MET A 134 16.90 -12.77 0.14
N ILE A 135 16.80 -11.92 -0.88
CA ILE A 135 16.03 -10.67 -0.84
C ILE A 135 14.58 -10.97 -1.22
N ALA A 136 13.68 -10.88 -0.24
CA ALA A 136 12.26 -11.07 -0.48
C ALA A 136 11.68 -9.95 -1.35
N GLY A 137 11.06 -10.32 -2.47
CA GLY A 137 10.30 -9.44 -3.35
C GLY A 137 8.79 -9.72 -3.35
N PRO A 138 7.98 -8.86 -3.97
CA PRO A 138 6.56 -9.10 -4.17
C PRO A 138 6.32 -10.24 -5.18
N ASP A 139 5.35 -11.11 -4.89
CA ASP A 139 4.94 -12.19 -5.80
C ASP A 139 3.81 -11.70 -6.71
N LEU A 140 4.16 -11.31 -7.95
CA LEU A 140 3.20 -10.84 -8.95
C LEU A 140 2.36 -11.98 -9.56
N ASN A 141 2.72 -13.24 -9.35
CA ASN A 141 1.92 -14.39 -9.79
C ASN A 141 0.84 -14.78 -8.77
N ARG A 142 0.82 -14.11 -7.60
CA ARG A 142 -0.20 -14.33 -6.58
C ARG A 142 -1.60 -14.13 -7.16
N ALA A 143 -2.48 -15.09 -6.91
CA ALA A 143 -3.87 -15.01 -7.34
C ALA A 143 -4.62 -13.90 -6.58
N VAL A 144 -5.31 -13.05 -7.33
CA VAL A 144 -6.13 -11.94 -6.83
C VAL A 144 -7.53 -12.00 -7.45
N ILE A 145 -8.50 -11.44 -6.73
CA ILE A 145 -9.86 -11.24 -7.26
C ILE A 145 -9.93 -9.80 -7.79
N ALA A 146 -10.15 -9.66 -9.09
CA ALA A 146 -10.25 -8.38 -9.76
C ALA A 146 -11.65 -8.15 -10.33
N ARG A 147 -12.17 -6.93 -10.17
CA ARG A 147 -13.44 -6.48 -10.74
C ARG A 147 -13.21 -5.37 -11.75
N ALA A 148 -13.81 -5.49 -12.94
CA ALA A 148 -13.75 -4.46 -13.97
C ALA A 148 -14.67 -3.29 -13.62
N ARG A 149 -14.13 -2.06 -13.58
CA ARG A 149 -14.91 -0.82 -13.35
C ARG A 149 -15.49 -0.25 -14.63
N SER A 150 -14.88 -0.57 -15.76
CA SER A 150 -15.24 -0.17 -17.12
C SER A 150 -14.94 -1.32 -18.08
N ASP A 151 -15.25 -1.13 -19.36
CA ASP A 151 -14.82 -2.10 -20.38
C ASP A 151 -13.31 -2.02 -20.54
N CYS A 152 -12.63 -3.10 -20.14
CA CYS A 152 -11.19 -3.20 -20.20
C CYS A 152 -10.74 -3.86 -21.52
N PRO A 153 -9.48 -3.65 -21.93
CA PRO A 153 -8.83 -4.50 -22.91
C PRO A 153 -8.91 -5.98 -22.53
N ALA A 154 -8.75 -6.85 -23.52
CA ALA A 154 -8.71 -8.30 -23.28
C ALA A 154 -7.54 -8.64 -22.34
N LEU A 155 -7.79 -9.51 -21.36
CA LEU A 155 -6.77 -10.00 -20.45
C LEU A 155 -5.89 -11.01 -21.18
N GLU A 156 -4.57 -10.83 -21.12
CA GLU A 156 -3.60 -11.78 -21.65
C GLU A 156 -3.06 -12.64 -20.50
N TYR A 157 -3.36 -13.94 -20.55
CA TYR A 157 -2.88 -14.88 -19.54
C TYR A 157 -1.49 -15.42 -19.93
N PRO A 158 -0.67 -15.86 -18.96
CA PRO A 158 0.68 -16.40 -19.23
C PRO A 158 0.71 -17.60 -20.19
N ASN A 159 -0.42 -18.29 -20.37
CA ASN A 159 -0.58 -19.40 -21.31
C ASN A 159 -0.95 -18.96 -22.75
N GLY A 160 -0.93 -17.65 -23.04
CA GLY A 160 -1.28 -17.08 -24.33
C GLY A 160 -2.78 -17.02 -24.63
N LYS A 161 -3.65 -17.43 -23.70
CA LYS A 161 -5.09 -17.27 -23.86
C LYS A 161 -5.49 -15.83 -23.58
N THR A 162 -6.52 -15.37 -24.28
CA THR A 162 -7.14 -14.07 -24.04
C THR A 162 -8.52 -14.23 -23.41
N GLY A 163 -8.83 -13.43 -22.39
CA GLY A 163 -10.15 -13.38 -21.77
C GLY A 163 -10.83 -12.02 -21.96
N THR A 164 -12.15 -12.01 -22.07
CA THR A 164 -12.92 -10.76 -22.06
C THR A 164 -13.10 -10.25 -20.63
N PHE A 165 -12.87 -8.95 -20.42
CA PHE A 165 -13.00 -8.32 -19.10
C PHE A 165 -13.84 -7.04 -19.21
N SER A 166 -15.13 -7.25 -19.41
CA SER A 166 -16.14 -6.20 -19.54
C SER A 166 -16.56 -5.65 -18.18
N LYS A 167 -17.13 -4.44 -18.18
CA LYS A 167 -17.58 -3.74 -16.96
C LYS A 167 -18.43 -4.64 -16.06
N GLY A 168 -18.07 -4.69 -14.78
CA GLY A 168 -18.80 -5.46 -13.76
C GLY A 168 -18.38 -6.92 -13.65
N ASN A 169 -17.62 -7.47 -14.60
CA ASN A 169 -17.09 -8.82 -14.50
C ASN A 169 -16.10 -8.92 -13.34
N VAL A 170 -16.13 -10.07 -12.65
CA VAL A 170 -15.19 -10.42 -11.58
C VAL A 170 -14.42 -11.66 -12.02
N VAL A 171 -13.11 -11.63 -11.87
CA VAL A 171 -12.22 -12.73 -12.27
C VAL A 171 -11.21 -13.04 -11.18
N LEU A 172 -10.86 -14.32 -11.04
CA LEU A 172 -9.73 -14.79 -10.25
C LEU A 172 -8.55 -15.02 -11.20
N THR A 173 -7.48 -14.25 -11.06
CA THR A 173 -6.35 -14.26 -11.97
C THR A 173 -5.04 -13.93 -11.23
N PRO A 174 -3.87 -14.35 -11.72
CA PRO A 174 -2.59 -13.82 -11.25
C PRO A 174 -2.56 -12.29 -11.34
N TYR A 175 -1.92 -11.64 -10.37
CA TYR A 175 -1.90 -10.17 -10.27
C TYR A 175 -1.24 -9.50 -11.48
N ASN A 176 -0.14 -10.04 -12.01
CA ASN A 176 0.54 -9.52 -13.20
C ASN A 176 -0.37 -9.36 -14.43
N VAL A 177 -1.45 -10.14 -14.55
CA VAL A 177 -2.43 -10.02 -15.65
C VAL A 177 -3.28 -8.75 -15.53
N VAL A 178 -3.49 -8.23 -14.31
CA VAL A 178 -4.39 -7.11 -14.03
C VAL A 178 -3.68 -5.89 -13.44
N GLU A 179 -2.38 -5.99 -13.11
CA GLU A 179 -1.57 -4.93 -12.49
C GLU A 179 -1.77 -3.59 -13.18
N ARG A 180 -1.49 -3.52 -14.48
CA ARG A 180 -1.63 -2.29 -15.27
C ARG A 180 -3.07 -1.75 -15.26
N LEU A 181 -4.07 -2.62 -15.34
CA LEU A 181 -5.48 -2.20 -15.31
C LEU A 181 -5.89 -1.64 -13.94
N VAL A 182 -5.29 -2.14 -12.86
CA VAL A 182 -5.47 -1.64 -11.50
C VAL A 182 -4.79 -0.29 -11.33
N GLU A 183 -3.59 -0.10 -11.88
CA GLU A 183 -2.86 1.17 -11.86
C GLU A 183 -3.57 2.27 -12.66
N GLU A 184 -4.06 1.94 -13.85
CA GLU A 184 -4.82 2.87 -14.71
C GLU A 184 -6.25 3.11 -14.18
N GLY A 185 -6.72 2.34 -13.20
CA GLY A 185 -8.02 2.50 -12.56
C GLY A 185 -9.21 1.89 -13.31
N PHE A 186 -8.94 1.13 -14.38
CA PHE A 186 -9.95 0.35 -15.12
C PHE A 186 -10.45 -0.87 -14.34
N ALA A 187 -9.62 -1.40 -13.44
CA ALA A 187 -9.95 -2.52 -12.56
C ALA A 187 -9.73 -2.16 -11.08
N GLU A 188 -10.37 -2.91 -10.19
CA GLU A 188 -10.12 -2.84 -8.75
C GLU A 188 -9.99 -4.23 -8.14
N LEU A 189 -9.27 -4.31 -7.03
CA LEU A 189 -9.10 -5.57 -6.30
C LEU A 189 -10.11 -5.67 -5.17
N VAL A 190 -10.76 -6.82 -5.08
CA VAL A 190 -11.86 -7.10 -4.15
C VAL A 190 -11.39 -7.89 -2.95
#